data_AF-A0A9P5G6N5-F1
#
_entry.id   AF-A0A9P5G6N5-F1
#
_cell.length_a   1.000
_cell.length_b   1.000
_cell.length_c   1.000
_cell.angle_alpha   90.00
_cell.angle_beta   90.00
_cell.angle_gamma   90.00
#
_symmetry.space_group_name_H-M   'P 1'
#
loop_
_entity.id
_entity.type
_entity.pdbx_description
1 polymer ?
#
loop_
_entity_poly.entity_id
_entity_poly.type
_entity_poly.pdbx_seq_one_letter_code
_entity_poly.pdbx_strand_id
1 'polypeptide(L)'
;MARDIIAVPFLPGRSVIDPAHCKTAHQAAWTAHKIARAATLYGISEIIIYDTPSLSKESTPASSESSSSSSNGKKLAGYLNYFITPSYLRKQVFGPEVSDYEAAQKLPKLSNLPFLSHDGKYLVGFSVPRRIEKLKGKSAGKRKKKGQLAEEKLTTYINIGAEKYLQLSNGVKVPIHSRVIVNTESNAVATAAEAFDVACNHKVRGDTAFWTPEGFGYTVRHVAAFGQVFTESPYPDGYKYTAWAPAREAADLPALNSITLLPESSFLKTGVPQADPKEDVPVLLVLGPWRELSAAILADQENFAGLDQAEPLFDGRLANSQAPSTEASVLNALARIDGL
;
A
#
# COMPACT_ATOMS: atom_id res chain seq x y z
N MET A 1 -5.29 -8.66 17.10
CA MET A 1 -4.90 -7.23 17.07
C MET A 1 -5.35 -6.63 15.74
N ALA A 2 -5.92 -5.42 15.70
CA ALA A 2 -6.34 -4.86 14.42
C ALA A 2 -5.15 -4.69 13.45
N ARG A 3 -5.29 -5.20 12.23
CA ARG A 3 -4.39 -4.90 11.11
C ARG A 3 -5.03 -3.75 10.35
N ASP A 4 -4.48 -2.57 10.54
CA ASP A 4 -5.08 -1.36 10.00
C ASP A 4 -4.71 -1.21 8.51
N ILE A 5 -5.73 -0.98 7.70
CA ILE A 5 -5.63 -0.88 6.24
C ILE A 5 -6.25 0.43 5.82
N ILE A 6 -5.55 1.16 4.95
CA ILE A 6 -6.03 2.44 4.46
C ILE A 6 -6.34 2.32 2.98
N ALA A 7 -7.58 2.65 2.61
CA ALA A 7 -7.92 3.00 1.24
C ALA A 7 -7.89 4.52 1.08
N VAL A 8 -6.91 4.99 0.32
CA VAL A 8 -6.79 6.40 -0.06
C VAL A 8 -7.39 6.57 -1.46
N PRO A 9 -8.27 7.55 -1.66
CA PRO A 9 -8.89 7.78 -2.96
C PRO A 9 -7.86 8.30 -3.96
N PHE A 10 -7.90 7.78 -5.18
CA PHE A 10 -7.27 8.42 -6.33
C PHE A 10 -8.35 8.98 -7.28
N LEU A 11 -8.52 10.30 -7.22
CA LEU A 11 -9.57 11.03 -7.92
C LEU A 11 -9.03 11.74 -9.18
N PRO A 12 -9.41 11.41 -10.41
CA PRO A 12 -9.00 12.21 -11.57
C PRO A 12 -9.54 13.64 -11.48
N GLY A 13 -8.67 14.65 -11.64
CA GLY A 13 -9.00 16.07 -11.48
C GLY A 13 -9.06 16.55 -10.02
N ARG A 14 -9.04 15.64 -9.03
CA ARG A 14 -9.11 15.99 -7.60
C ARG A 14 -8.22 15.18 -6.66
N SER A 15 -7.40 14.29 -7.22
CA SER A 15 -6.53 13.37 -6.52
C SER A 15 -5.51 14.16 -5.72
N VAL A 16 -5.02 13.49 -4.69
CA VAL A 16 -3.95 13.96 -3.82
C VAL A 16 -2.75 14.48 -4.61
N ILE A 17 -2.45 13.87 -5.76
CA ILE A 17 -1.33 14.29 -6.63
C ILE A 17 -1.77 14.82 -8.00
N ASP A 18 -3.07 15.08 -8.20
CA ASP A 18 -3.57 15.60 -9.46
C ASP A 18 -2.94 16.97 -9.80
N PRO A 19 -2.68 17.31 -11.08
CA PRO A 19 -2.16 18.62 -11.47
C PRO A 19 -2.96 19.82 -10.94
N ALA A 20 -4.27 19.67 -10.68
CA ALA A 20 -5.09 20.70 -10.04
C ALA A 20 -4.61 21.06 -8.62
N HIS A 21 -3.98 20.11 -7.92
CA HIS A 21 -3.49 20.25 -6.55
C HIS A 21 -1.96 20.31 -6.47
N CYS A 22 -1.28 19.49 -7.27
CA CYS A 22 0.17 19.36 -7.32
C CYS A 22 0.66 19.82 -8.69
N LYS A 23 1.03 21.11 -8.80
CA LYS A 23 1.52 21.71 -10.06
C LYS A 23 2.92 21.22 -10.46
N THR A 24 3.65 20.62 -9.52
CA THR A 24 5.03 20.16 -9.73
C THR A 24 5.21 18.72 -9.26
N ALA A 25 6.17 18.01 -9.86
CA ALA A 25 6.55 16.66 -9.42
C ALA A 25 7.01 16.63 -7.95
N HIS A 26 7.64 17.71 -7.47
CA HIS A 26 8.03 17.84 -6.06
C HIS A 26 6.83 17.91 -5.12
N GLN A 27 5.78 18.67 -5.47
CA GLN A 27 4.54 18.71 -4.69
C GLN A 27 3.83 17.35 -4.68
N ALA A 28 3.78 16.66 -5.82
CA ALA A 28 3.22 15.32 -5.91
C ALA A 28 3.99 14.33 -5.00
N ALA A 29 5.32 14.31 -5.11
CA ALA A 29 6.19 13.50 -4.27
C ALA A 29 6.04 13.82 -2.78
N TRP A 30 5.98 15.11 -2.42
CA TRP A 30 5.78 15.56 -1.03
C TRP A 30 4.44 15.11 -0.46
N THR A 31 3.39 15.17 -1.27
CA THR A 31 2.04 14.79 -0.84
C THR A 31 1.93 13.27 -0.66
N ALA A 32 2.51 12.48 -1.58
CA ALA A 32 2.67 11.05 -1.39
C ALA A 32 3.54 10.71 -0.16
N HIS A 33 4.60 11.49 0.10
CA HIS A 33 5.46 11.31 1.27
C HIS A 33 4.71 11.53 2.59
N LYS A 34 3.81 12.52 2.66
CA LYS A 34 2.95 12.74 3.83
C LYS A 34 2.08 11.52 4.14
N ILE A 35 1.45 10.94 3.12
CA ILE A 35 0.66 9.70 3.25
C ILE A 35 1.54 8.54 3.73
N ALA A 36 2.66 8.31 3.04
CA ALA A 36 3.60 7.24 3.38
C ALA A 36 4.12 7.34 4.82
N ARG A 37 4.41 8.56 5.28
CA ARG A 37 4.87 8.84 6.64
C ARG A 37 3.78 8.56 7.67
N ALA A 38 2.54 9.00 7.43
CA ALA A 38 1.41 8.69 8.30
C ALA A 38 1.17 7.18 8.38
N ALA A 39 1.12 6.50 7.22
CA ALA A 39 0.97 5.05 7.15
C ALA A 39 2.07 4.30 7.92
N THR A 40 3.32 4.75 7.80
CA THR A 40 4.44 4.14 8.52
C THR A 40 4.38 4.41 10.02
N LEU A 41 4.00 5.61 10.43
CA LEU A 41 3.91 6.01 11.83
C LEU A 41 2.86 5.20 12.60
N TYR A 42 1.73 4.92 11.95
CA TYR A 42 0.60 4.19 12.53
C TYR A 42 0.55 2.71 12.15
N GLY A 43 1.63 2.14 11.59
CA GLY A 43 1.71 0.69 11.40
C GLY A 43 0.79 0.10 10.32
N ILE A 44 0.44 0.87 9.29
CA ILE A 44 -0.54 0.47 8.29
C ILE A 44 -0.02 -0.64 7.38
N SER A 45 -0.76 -1.73 7.26
CA SER A 45 -0.34 -2.91 6.49
C SER A 45 -0.44 -2.73 4.97
N GLU A 46 -1.46 -2.02 4.49
CA GLU A 46 -1.74 -1.85 3.06
C GLU A 46 -2.30 -0.44 2.78
N ILE A 47 -1.82 0.17 1.69
CA ILE A 47 -2.36 1.39 1.11
C ILE A 47 -3.02 1.04 -0.22
N ILE A 48 -4.33 1.22 -0.31
CA ILE A 48 -5.12 0.94 -1.51
C ILE A 48 -5.39 2.27 -2.22
N ILE A 49 -5.17 2.30 -3.52
CA ILE A 49 -5.37 3.44 -4.40
C ILE A 49 -6.41 3.00 -5.42
N TYR A 50 -7.58 3.61 -5.42
CA TYR A 50 -8.63 3.30 -6.38
C TYR A 50 -8.87 4.46 -7.32
N ASP A 51 -8.96 4.19 -8.63
CA ASP A 51 -9.34 5.19 -9.61
C ASP A 51 -10.84 5.48 -9.49
N THR A 52 -11.22 6.76 -9.57
CA THR A 52 -12.64 7.15 -9.71
C THR A 52 -12.97 7.54 -11.15
N PRO A 53 -14.16 7.24 -11.67
CA PRO A 53 -14.58 7.72 -12.97
C PRO A 53 -14.65 9.25 -12.98
N SER A 54 -14.27 9.88 -14.09
CA SER A 54 -14.40 11.33 -14.27
C SER A 54 -15.88 11.72 -14.37
N LEU A 55 -16.35 12.57 -13.45
CA LEU A 55 -17.74 13.05 -13.40
C LEU A 55 -18.10 14.05 -14.51
N SER A 56 -17.16 14.41 -15.39
CA SER A 56 -17.39 15.32 -16.50
C SER A 56 -17.64 14.55 -17.80
N LYS A 57 -18.87 14.08 -17.99
CA LYS A 57 -19.40 13.71 -19.31
C LYS A 57 -20.76 14.36 -19.54
N GLU A 58 -20.77 15.67 -19.72
CA GLU A 58 -21.77 16.28 -20.60
C GLU A 58 -21.25 16.17 -22.04
N SER A 59 -21.86 15.23 -22.78
CA SER A 59 -22.00 15.19 -24.24
C SER A 59 -20.96 15.94 -25.09
N THR A 60 -19.84 15.30 -25.40
CA THR A 60 -19.14 15.49 -26.69
C THR A 60 -18.53 14.16 -27.15
N PRO A 61 -18.61 13.82 -28.45
CA PRO A 61 -18.16 12.53 -28.94
C PRO A 61 -16.63 12.51 -29.09
N ALA A 62 -16.03 11.40 -28.65
CA ALA A 62 -14.75 10.86 -29.10
C ALA A 62 -13.54 11.83 -29.16
N SER A 63 -12.89 12.04 -28.02
CA SER A 63 -11.43 12.18 -27.98
C SER A 63 -10.86 11.38 -26.80
N SER A 64 -9.70 10.78 -27.04
CA SER A 64 -9.04 9.73 -26.26
C SER A 64 -8.44 10.25 -24.94
N GLU A 65 -9.24 10.45 -23.90
CA GLU A 65 -8.74 10.93 -22.58
C GLU A 65 -9.02 9.99 -21.39
N SER A 66 -9.31 8.71 -21.62
CA SER A 66 -9.41 7.70 -20.54
C SER A 66 -8.05 7.24 -19.99
N SER A 67 -6.93 7.83 -20.45
CA SER A 67 -5.55 7.39 -20.14
C SER A 67 -4.83 8.23 -19.08
N SER A 68 -5.34 9.41 -18.72
CA SER A 68 -4.66 10.36 -17.80
C SER A 68 -4.97 10.11 -16.31
N SER A 69 -6.15 9.60 -16.01
CA SER A 69 -6.56 9.20 -14.65
C SER A 69 -5.75 8.01 -14.14
N SER A 70 -5.80 6.90 -14.89
CA SER A 70 -5.10 5.66 -14.56
C SER A 70 -3.57 5.85 -14.48
N SER A 71 -3.01 6.78 -15.26
CA SER A 71 -1.57 7.07 -15.23
C SER A 71 -1.14 7.79 -13.95
N ASN A 72 -1.97 8.70 -13.43
CA ASN A 72 -1.67 9.39 -12.18
C ASN A 72 -1.90 8.48 -10.94
N GLY A 73 -2.88 7.57 -10.98
CA GLY A 73 -3.07 6.56 -9.92
C GLY A 73 -1.85 5.65 -9.78
N LYS A 74 -1.35 5.16 -10.93
CA LYS A 74 -0.09 4.42 -11.02
C LYS A 74 1.12 5.24 -10.55
N LYS A 75 1.14 6.54 -10.83
CA LYS A 75 2.22 7.43 -10.35
C LYS A 75 2.21 7.61 -8.83
N LEU A 76 1.03 7.74 -8.21
CA LEU A 76 0.92 7.76 -6.75
C LEU A 76 1.39 6.44 -6.16
N ALA A 77 0.96 5.31 -6.76
CA ALA A 77 1.40 3.98 -6.37
C ALA A 77 2.92 3.85 -6.46
N GLY A 78 3.50 4.37 -7.54
CA GLY A 78 4.94 4.45 -7.76
C GLY A 78 5.67 5.24 -6.67
N TYR A 79 5.18 6.43 -6.30
CA TYR A 79 5.79 7.22 -5.21
C TYR A 79 5.74 6.49 -3.87
N LEU A 80 4.58 5.89 -3.52
CA LEU A 80 4.44 5.14 -2.27
C LEU A 80 5.38 3.92 -2.24
N ASN A 81 5.44 3.15 -3.33
CA ASN A 81 6.42 2.06 -3.47
C ASN A 81 7.87 2.56 -3.40
N TYR A 82 8.16 3.75 -3.95
CA TYR A 82 9.50 4.32 -3.94
C TYR A 82 9.99 4.65 -2.52
N PHE A 83 9.11 5.18 -1.67
CA PHE A 83 9.46 5.51 -0.28
C PHE A 83 9.71 4.28 0.59
N ILE A 84 9.00 3.17 0.36
CA ILE A 84 9.21 1.91 1.06
C ILE A 84 10.32 1.03 0.44
N THR A 85 10.86 1.41 -0.72
CA THR A 85 11.94 0.64 -1.37
C THR A 85 13.33 1.15 -0.93
N PRO A 86 14.20 0.28 -0.38
CA PRO A 86 15.57 0.64 -0.04
C PRO A 86 16.33 1.22 -1.24
N SER A 87 17.14 2.25 -1.02
CA SER A 87 17.76 3.03 -2.11
C SER A 87 18.62 2.17 -3.05
N TYR A 88 19.27 1.15 -2.52
CA TYR A 88 20.13 0.21 -3.26
C TYR A 88 19.35 -0.79 -4.13
N LEU A 89 18.03 -0.91 -3.97
CA LEU A 89 17.16 -1.78 -4.78
C LEU A 89 16.33 -1.02 -5.81
N ARG A 90 16.23 0.32 -5.71
CA ARG A 90 15.35 1.13 -6.57
C ARG A 90 15.61 0.93 -8.06
N LYS A 91 16.87 0.81 -8.48
CA LYS A 91 17.20 0.55 -9.89
C LYS A 91 16.66 -0.79 -10.40
N GLN A 92 16.58 -1.81 -9.55
CA GLN A 92 16.02 -3.10 -9.94
C GLN A 92 14.48 -3.07 -9.94
N VAL A 93 13.88 -2.39 -8.94
CA VAL A 93 12.41 -2.34 -8.79
C VAL A 93 11.76 -1.45 -9.85
N PHE A 94 12.31 -0.26 -10.07
CA PHE A 94 11.75 0.74 -10.98
C PHE A 94 12.39 0.73 -12.37
N GLY A 95 13.53 0.04 -12.55
CA GLY A 95 14.20 -0.04 -13.84
C GLY A 95 14.58 1.34 -14.39
N PRO A 96 14.36 1.58 -15.70
CA PRO A 96 14.60 2.89 -16.33
C PRO A 96 13.73 4.01 -15.77
N GLU A 97 12.53 3.71 -15.28
CA GLU A 97 11.56 4.69 -14.78
C GLU A 97 11.96 5.27 -13.41
N VAL A 98 13.06 4.82 -12.81
CA VAL A 98 13.56 5.37 -11.54
C VAL A 98 13.79 6.88 -11.59
N SER A 99 14.10 7.43 -12.77
CA SER A 99 14.26 8.88 -13.00
C SER A 99 12.96 9.67 -12.79
N ASP A 100 11.80 9.04 -12.98
CA ASP A 100 10.50 9.71 -12.80
C ASP A 100 10.24 10.08 -11.33
N TYR A 101 11.02 9.49 -10.42
CA TYR A 101 10.94 9.65 -8.98
C TYR A 101 12.11 10.48 -8.40
N GLU A 102 12.87 11.20 -9.23
CA GLU A 102 13.96 12.09 -8.77
C GLU A 102 13.50 13.11 -7.72
N ALA A 103 12.27 13.63 -7.87
CA ALA A 103 11.68 14.54 -6.89
C ALA A 103 11.53 13.89 -5.50
N ALA A 104 11.22 12.59 -5.44
CA ALA A 104 11.09 11.84 -4.19
C ALA A 104 12.45 11.52 -3.55
N GLN A 105 13.53 11.45 -4.35
CA GLN A 105 14.89 11.23 -3.84
C GLN A 105 15.36 12.35 -2.90
N LYS A 106 14.88 13.58 -3.12
CA LYS A 106 15.26 14.77 -2.33
C LYS A 106 14.52 14.86 -0.99
N LEU A 107 13.53 14.01 -0.77
CA LEU A 107 12.72 14.01 0.45
C LEU A 107 13.39 13.15 1.54
N PRO A 108 13.12 13.43 2.83
CA PRO A 108 13.64 12.62 3.92
C PRO A 108 13.20 11.16 3.78
N LYS A 109 14.02 10.22 4.26
CA LYS A 109 13.61 8.82 4.37
C LYS A 109 12.48 8.72 5.39
N LEU A 110 11.57 7.76 5.19
CA LEU A 110 10.57 7.41 6.19
C LEU A 110 11.29 6.94 7.47
N SER A 111 10.90 7.50 8.62
CA SER A 111 11.40 7.09 9.93
C SER A 111 10.92 5.68 10.28
N ASN A 112 11.58 5.02 11.21
CA ASN A 112 11.13 3.74 11.81
C ASN A 112 11.09 2.54 10.86
N LEU A 113 11.84 2.60 9.74
CA LEU A 113 11.98 1.49 8.80
C LEU A 113 13.44 1.03 8.74
N PRO A 114 13.91 0.19 9.69
CA PRO A 114 15.29 -0.31 9.73
C PRO A 114 15.74 -0.96 8.41
N PHE A 115 14.85 -1.65 7.70
CA PHE A 115 15.17 -2.28 6.41
C PHE A 115 15.48 -1.31 5.26
N LEU A 116 15.19 -0.02 5.40
CA LEU A 116 15.61 1.00 4.42
C LEU A 116 17.11 1.34 4.55
N SER A 117 17.74 0.92 5.66
CA SER A 117 19.18 1.00 5.84
C SER A 117 19.89 -0.06 4.99
N HIS A 118 21.10 0.26 4.53
CA HIS A 118 22.05 -0.73 3.99
C HIS A 118 23.11 -1.14 5.03
N ASP A 119 23.02 -0.55 6.22
CA ASP A 119 23.93 -0.79 7.33
C ASP A 119 23.24 -1.72 8.31
N GLY A 120 23.68 -2.98 8.35
CA GLY A 120 23.12 -3.97 9.28
C GLY A 120 23.41 -5.42 8.89
N LYS A 121 23.21 -6.30 9.87
CA LYS A 121 23.26 -7.77 9.71
C LYS A 121 22.13 -8.29 8.81
N TYR A 122 20.98 -7.62 8.83
CA TYR A 122 19.81 -8.00 8.06
C TYR A 122 19.54 -6.99 6.97
N LEU A 123 19.50 -7.45 5.73
CA LEU A 123 19.22 -6.63 4.56
C LEU A 123 18.00 -7.16 3.81
N VAL A 124 17.23 -6.25 3.24
CA VAL A 124 16.20 -6.63 2.26
C VAL A 124 16.88 -6.82 0.91
N GLY A 125 16.43 -7.82 0.17
CA GLY A 125 16.88 -8.05 -1.20
C GLY A 125 15.76 -8.61 -2.06
N PHE A 126 16.01 -8.66 -3.36
CA PHE A 126 15.14 -9.34 -4.31
C PHE A 126 15.83 -10.58 -4.85
N SER A 127 15.12 -11.70 -4.85
CA SER A 127 15.59 -12.91 -5.49
C SER A 127 15.69 -12.70 -7.01
N VAL A 128 16.82 -13.09 -7.58
CA VAL A 128 17.13 -12.90 -9.00
C VAL A 128 17.32 -14.25 -9.67
N PRO A 129 16.90 -14.40 -10.94
CA PRO A 129 17.17 -15.63 -11.67
C PRO A 129 18.67 -15.84 -11.72
N ARG A 130 19.12 -17.09 -11.53
CA ARG A 130 20.51 -17.43 -11.83
C ARG A 130 20.75 -17.02 -13.28
N ARG A 131 21.74 -16.15 -13.52
CA ARG A 131 22.20 -15.87 -14.88
C ARG A 131 22.78 -17.20 -15.38
N ILE A 132 21.96 -17.96 -16.11
CA ILE A 132 22.46 -19.12 -16.83
C ILE A 132 23.33 -18.51 -17.91
N GLU A 133 24.65 -18.51 -17.69
CA GLU A 133 25.57 -18.34 -18.81
C GLU A 133 25.09 -19.28 -19.89
N LYS A 134 24.70 -18.73 -21.05
CA LYS A 134 24.27 -19.55 -22.18
C LYS A 134 25.42 -20.51 -22.44
N LEU A 135 25.28 -21.76 -22.02
CA LEU A 135 26.13 -22.85 -22.44
C LEU A 135 26.07 -22.83 -23.96
N LYS A 136 27.11 -22.28 -24.59
CA LYS A 136 27.28 -22.33 -26.03
C LYS A 136 27.18 -23.81 -26.41
N GLY A 137 26.08 -24.21 -27.05
CA GLY A 137 25.95 -25.54 -27.65
C GLY A 137 24.88 -26.49 -27.11
N LYS A 138 23.78 -26.06 -26.47
CA LYS A 138 22.61 -26.95 -26.27
C LYS A 138 21.41 -26.53 -27.12
N SER A 139 21.15 -27.36 -28.12
CA SER A 139 20.11 -27.24 -29.14
C SER A 139 18.71 -27.04 -28.56
N ALA A 140 17.97 -26.09 -29.14
CA ALA A 140 16.54 -25.93 -28.94
C ALA A 140 15.82 -27.19 -29.45
N GLY A 141 15.11 -27.91 -28.58
CA GLY A 141 14.34 -29.07 -29.08
C GLY A 141 13.68 -30.01 -28.07
N LYS A 142 13.97 -29.96 -26.77
CA LYS A 142 13.24 -30.81 -25.79
C LYS A 142 12.27 -29.98 -24.95
N ARG A 143 10.97 -30.28 -25.07
CA ARG A 143 9.93 -29.85 -24.12
C ARG A 143 10.40 -30.24 -22.71
N LYS A 144 10.64 -29.24 -21.86
CA LYS A 144 11.10 -29.45 -20.48
C LYS A 144 10.02 -30.17 -19.68
N LYS A 145 10.41 -31.15 -18.86
CA LYS A 145 9.49 -31.84 -17.94
C LYS A 145 8.98 -30.84 -16.89
N LYS A 146 7.71 -30.98 -16.46
CA LYS A 146 7.01 -30.07 -15.53
C LYS A 146 7.80 -29.76 -14.24
N GLY A 147 8.57 -30.73 -13.72
CA GLY A 147 9.45 -30.54 -12.56
C GLY A 147 10.68 -29.66 -12.81
N GLN A 148 11.29 -29.71 -14.01
CA GLN A 148 12.40 -28.81 -14.38
C GLN A 148 11.92 -27.37 -14.54
N LEU A 149 10.68 -27.18 -14.98
CA LEU A 149 10.06 -25.86 -15.10
C LEU A 149 9.78 -25.21 -13.72
N ALA A 150 9.47 -26.03 -12.70
CA ALA A 150 9.26 -25.57 -11.34
C ALA A 150 10.57 -25.18 -10.64
N GLU A 151 11.65 -25.94 -10.86
CA GLU A 151 12.98 -25.56 -10.35
C GLU A 151 13.53 -24.27 -10.99
N GLU A 152 13.17 -23.98 -12.24
CA GLU A 152 13.54 -22.72 -12.91
C GLU A 152 12.85 -21.49 -12.33
N LYS A 153 11.80 -21.66 -11.51
CA LYS A 153 11.12 -20.56 -10.80
C LYS A 153 11.72 -20.26 -9.43
N LEU A 154 12.69 -21.06 -8.99
CA LEU A 154 13.35 -20.93 -7.69
C LEU A 154 14.82 -20.52 -7.88
N THR A 155 15.36 -19.77 -6.94
CA THR A 155 16.74 -19.30 -6.97
C THR A 155 17.34 -19.24 -5.58
N THR A 156 18.66 -19.34 -5.50
CA THR A 156 19.45 -19.11 -4.29
C THR A 156 20.12 -17.74 -4.32
N TYR A 157 19.95 -16.95 -5.39
CA TYR A 157 20.67 -15.68 -5.58
C TYR A 157 19.78 -14.50 -5.24
N ILE A 158 20.27 -13.63 -4.37
CA ILE A 158 19.57 -12.46 -3.87
C ILE A 158 20.39 -11.22 -4.20
N ASN A 159 19.76 -10.24 -4.86
CA ASN A 159 20.33 -8.92 -4.98
C ASN A 159 20.05 -8.12 -3.71
N ILE A 160 21.11 -7.80 -2.98
CA ILE A 160 21.11 -6.95 -1.78
C ILE A 160 21.78 -5.59 -2.03
N GLY A 161 22.00 -5.20 -3.29
CA GLY A 161 22.69 -3.96 -3.65
C GLY A 161 24.23 -4.01 -3.55
N ALA A 162 24.80 -5.19 -3.30
CA ALA A 162 26.24 -5.42 -3.34
C ALA A 162 26.74 -5.65 -4.78
N GLU A 163 28.07 -5.58 -5.00
CA GLU A 163 28.70 -5.82 -6.30
C GLU A 163 28.39 -7.23 -6.84
N LYS A 164 28.32 -8.21 -5.95
CA LYS A 164 27.95 -9.60 -6.25
C LYS A 164 26.65 -9.95 -5.56
N TYR A 165 25.82 -10.77 -6.22
CA TYR A 165 24.62 -11.30 -5.60
C TYR A 165 24.98 -12.22 -4.43
N LEU A 166 24.24 -12.07 -3.33
CA LEU A 166 24.34 -12.96 -2.18
C LEU A 166 23.76 -14.32 -2.56
N GLN A 167 24.51 -15.40 -2.29
CA GLN A 167 24.04 -16.75 -2.50
C GLN A 167 23.60 -17.35 -1.17
N LEU A 168 22.34 -17.80 -1.09
CA LEU A 168 21.79 -18.46 0.09
C LEU A 168 22.56 -19.75 0.41
N SER A 169 22.80 -19.97 1.70
CA SER A 169 23.42 -21.18 2.23
C SER A 169 22.45 -22.37 2.22
N ASN A 170 22.99 -23.59 2.38
CA ASN A 170 22.24 -24.83 2.59
C ASN A 170 21.24 -25.23 1.48
N GLY A 171 21.37 -24.65 0.28
CA GLY A 171 20.50 -24.99 -0.86
C GLY A 171 19.06 -24.50 -0.74
N VAL A 172 18.77 -23.59 0.20
CA VAL A 172 17.45 -22.95 0.34
C VAL A 172 17.15 -22.16 -0.93
N LYS A 173 16.06 -22.49 -1.62
CA LYS A 173 15.62 -21.79 -2.83
C LYS A 173 14.35 -21.00 -2.53
N VAL A 174 14.30 -19.76 -3.00
CA VAL A 174 13.13 -18.88 -2.90
C VAL A 174 12.56 -18.61 -4.29
N PRO A 175 11.26 -18.28 -4.42
CA PRO A 175 10.68 -17.89 -5.71
C PRO A 175 11.42 -16.67 -6.27
N ILE A 176 11.62 -16.63 -7.58
CA ILE A 176 12.30 -15.52 -8.26
C ILE A 176 11.43 -14.26 -8.21
N HIS A 177 12.06 -13.07 -8.15
CA HIS A 177 11.43 -11.76 -8.05
C HIS A 177 10.66 -11.51 -6.74
N SER A 178 10.91 -12.32 -5.72
CA SER A 178 10.36 -12.15 -4.39
C SER A 178 11.27 -11.27 -3.53
N ARG A 179 10.66 -10.36 -2.77
CA ARG A 179 11.33 -9.61 -1.71
C ARG A 179 11.62 -10.56 -0.55
N VAL A 180 12.87 -10.59 -0.07
CA VAL A 180 13.30 -11.43 1.04
C VAL A 180 14.14 -10.60 2.01
N ILE A 181 14.13 -10.97 3.29
CA ILE A 181 15.08 -10.46 4.27
C ILE A 181 16.17 -11.52 4.42
N VAL A 182 17.43 -11.11 4.36
CA VAL A 182 18.58 -12.01 4.47
C VAL A 182 19.49 -11.57 5.60
N ASN A 183 19.94 -12.54 6.37
CA ASN A 183 21.05 -12.39 7.29
C ASN A 183 22.35 -12.52 6.49
N THR A 184 23.13 -11.45 6.43
CA THR A 184 24.36 -11.36 5.62
C THR A 184 25.53 -12.17 6.18
N GLU A 185 25.50 -12.52 7.47
CA GLU A 185 26.53 -13.33 8.12
C GLU A 185 26.32 -14.83 7.84
N SER A 186 25.08 -15.30 7.96
CA SER A 186 24.73 -16.71 7.74
C SER A 186 24.32 -17.04 6.30
N ASN A 187 24.16 -16.01 5.46
CA ASN A 187 23.61 -16.10 4.11
C ASN A 187 22.27 -16.87 4.08
N ALA A 188 21.41 -16.62 5.06
CA ALA A 188 20.11 -17.31 5.18
C ALA A 188 18.95 -16.31 5.11
N VAL A 189 17.79 -16.78 4.67
CA VAL A 189 16.54 -16.00 4.78
C VAL A 189 16.17 -15.87 6.24
N ALA A 190 15.74 -14.67 6.64
CA ALA A 190 15.28 -14.36 7.98
C ALA A 190 13.83 -13.87 7.94
N THR A 191 13.12 -14.03 9.05
CA THR A 191 11.80 -13.40 9.23
C THR A 191 11.96 -11.92 9.58
N ALA A 192 10.89 -11.12 9.44
CA ALA A 192 10.94 -9.73 9.91
C ALA A 192 11.15 -9.66 11.42
N ALA A 193 10.65 -10.65 12.16
CA ALA A 193 10.85 -10.76 13.59
C ALA A 193 12.29 -11.02 14.01
N GLU A 194 12.97 -11.95 13.35
CA GLU A 194 14.40 -12.18 13.59
C GLU A 194 15.25 -10.98 13.21
N ALA A 195 14.89 -10.31 12.11
CA ALA A 195 15.73 -9.29 11.50
C ALA A 195 15.69 -7.95 12.21
N PHE A 196 14.50 -7.55 12.63
CA PHE A 196 14.29 -6.21 13.15
C PHE A 196 13.94 -6.19 14.62
N ASP A 197 13.89 -7.37 15.29
CA ASP A 197 13.36 -7.53 16.65
C ASP A 197 12.05 -6.76 16.74
N VAL A 198 10.91 -7.36 16.36
CA VAL A 198 9.64 -6.62 16.12
C VAL A 198 9.28 -5.64 17.26
N ALA A 199 9.84 -5.82 18.46
CA ALA A 199 10.05 -4.78 19.48
C ALA A 199 10.97 -3.59 19.07
N CYS A 200 11.00 -3.20 17.80
CA CYS A 200 11.85 -2.15 17.25
C CYS A 200 11.35 -0.79 17.77
N ASN A 201 11.72 -0.44 19.01
CA ASN A 201 11.78 0.87 19.65
C ASN A 201 10.60 1.85 19.51
N HIS A 202 9.41 1.40 19.10
CA HIS A 202 8.15 2.15 19.31
C HIS A 202 7.25 1.37 20.24
N LYS A 203 7.44 1.57 21.54
CA LYS A 203 6.36 1.45 22.51
C LYS A 203 5.33 2.55 22.22
N VAL A 204 4.50 2.37 21.19
CA VAL A 204 3.22 3.08 21.03
C VAL A 204 2.10 2.08 20.74
N ARG A 205 2.14 0.94 21.40
CA ARG A 205 0.96 0.17 21.82
C ARG A 205 1.47 -0.72 22.93
N GLY A 206 0.75 -0.82 24.04
CA GLY A 206 1.18 -1.65 25.17
C GLY A 206 1.71 -3.00 24.68
N ASP A 207 3.00 -3.27 24.88
CA ASP A 207 3.73 -4.51 24.57
C ASP A 207 3.55 -5.18 23.19
N THR A 208 2.92 -4.54 22.20
CA THR A 208 2.65 -5.17 20.90
C THR A 208 3.23 -4.36 19.76
N ALA A 209 4.14 -4.98 19.01
CA ALA A 209 4.68 -4.42 17.80
C ALA A 209 3.59 -4.15 16.75
N PHE A 210 3.64 -2.98 16.10
CA PHE A 210 2.71 -2.58 15.03
C PHE A 210 2.79 -3.44 13.77
N TRP A 211 3.93 -4.08 13.55
CA TRP A 211 4.21 -4.86 12.35
C TRP A 211 4.22 -6.35 12.69
N THR A 212 3.83 -7.19 11.74
CA THR A 212 3.80 -8.63 12.00
C THR A 212 5.19 -9.25 11.74
N PRO A 213 5.49 -10.42 12.33
CA PRO A 213 6.70 -11.19 12.00
C PRO A 213 6.89 -11.46 10.49
N GLU A 214 5.80 -11.41 9.73
CA GLU A 214 5.71 -11.72 8.30
C GLU A 214 5.77 -10.47 7.41
N GLY A 215 5.41 -9.30 7.93
CA GLY A 215 5.22 -8.07 7.15
C GLY A 215 5.64 -6.83 7.91
N PHE A 216 6.59 -6.08 7.35
CA PHE A 216 7.14 -4.87 7.92
C PHE A 216 7.18 -3.76 6.87
N GLY A 217 6.55 -2.61 7.18
CA GLY A 217 6.15 -1.59 6.22
C GLY A 217 4.82 -1.91 5.51
N TYR A 218 4.33 -0.98 4.68
CA TYR A 218 3.08 -1.17 3.93
C TYR A 218 3.29 -1.80 2.55
N THR A 219 2.25 -2.45 2.03
CA THR A 219 2.09 -2.74 0.60
C THR A 219 1.26 -1.67 -0.08
N VAL A 220 1.35 -1.58 -1.41
CA VAL A 220 0.56 -0.65 -2.21
C VAL A 220 -0.22 -1.44 -3.25
N ARG A 221 -1.55 -1.28 -3.26
CA ARG A 221 -2.43 -1.88 -4.26
C ARG A 221 -3.14 -0.79 -5.04
N HIS A 222 -3.05 -0.85 -6.37
CA HIS A 222 -3.76 0.05 -7.26
C HIS A 222 -4.89 -0.72 -7.93
N VAL A 223 -6.11 -0.18 -7.87
CA VAL A 223 -7.31 -0.76 -8.48
C VAL A 223 -8.00 0.26 -9.38
N ALA A 224 -8.67 -0.23 -10.42
CA ALA A 224 -9.30 0.61 -11.43
C ALA A 224 -10.72 1.06 -11.05
N ALA A 225 -11.37 0.35 -10.14
CA ALA A 225 -12.71 0.65 -9.65
C ALA A 225 -12.80 0.45 -8.13
N PHE A 226 -13.77 1.10 -7.47
CA PHE A 226 -13.90 1.03 -6.02
C PHE A 226 -14.29 -0.37 -5.53
N GLY A 227 -15.10 -1.13 -6.26
CA GLY A 227 -15.50 -2.49 -5.88
C GLY A 227 -14.33 -3.45 -5.77
N GLN A 228 -13.28 -3.23 -6.57
CA GLN A 228 -12.02 -3.96 -6.48
C GLN A 228 -11.26 -3.74 -5.17
N VAL A 229 -11.57 -2.67 -4.42
CA VAL A 229 -11.07 -2.53 -3.03
C VAL A 229 -11.47 -3.76 -2.23
N PHE A 230 -12.71 -4.23 -2.38
CA PHE A 230 -13.27 -5.39 -1.68
C PHE A 230 -12.96 -6.72 -2.37
N THR A 231 -13.21 -6.83 -3.68
CA THR A 231 -13.12 -8.10 -4.40
C THR A 231 -11.68 -8.58 -4.59
N GLU A 232 -10.69 -7.68 -4.55
CA GLU A 232 -9.26 -7.99 -4.58
C GLU A 232 -8.60 -7.85 -3.20
N SER A 233 -9.38 -7.94 -2.12
CA SER A 233 -8.85 -7.94 -0.76
C SER A 233 -7.87 -9.11 -0.57
N PRO A 234 -6.71 -8.89 0.10
CA PRO A 234 -5.77 -9.98 0.41
C PRO A 234 -6.28 -10.88 1.55
N TYR A 235 -7.42 -10.54 2.18
CA TYR A 235 -8.03 -11.29 3.27
C TYR A 235 -9.12 -12.22 2.71
N PRO A 236 -9.07 -13.55 2.97
CA PRO A 236 -10.04 -14.50 2.46
C PRO A 236 -11.51 -14.16 2.82
N ASP A 237 -11.71 -13.61 4.02
CA ASP A 237 -13.03 -13.21 4.52
C ASP A 237 -13.34 -11.72 4.27
N GLY A 238 -12.49 -11.02 3.53
CA GLY A 238 -12.59 -9.58 3.32
C GLY A 238 -12.29 -8.75 4.58
N TYR A 239 -12.70 -7.48 4.54
CA TYR A 239 -12.59 -6.56 5.67
C TYR A 239 -13.76 -6.82 6.63
N LYS A 240 -13.45 -6.94 7.93
CA LYS A 240 -14.48 -7.19 8.96
C LYS A 240 -15.13 -5.90 9.45
N TYR A 241 -14.49 -4.76 9.18
CA TYR A 241 -15.02 -3.44 9.51
C TYR A 241 -14.62 -2.43 8.45
N THR A 242 -15.57 -1.59 8.02
CA THR A 242 -15.33 -0.49 7.11
C THR A 242 -15.72 0.84 7.74
N ALA A 243 -14.79 1.79 7.71
CA ALA A 243 -15.02 3.14 8.18
C ALA A 243 -14.73 4.15 7.09
N TRP A 244 -15.56 5.18 7.00
CA TRP A 244 -15.26 6.34 6.18
C TRP A 244 -14.64 7.47 7.00
N ALA A 245 -13.53 8.03 6.51
CA ALA A 245 -12.91 9.22 7.07
C ALA A 245 -13.12 10.42 6.13
N PRO A 246 -13.91 11.41 6.56
CA PRO A 246 -14.20 12.57 5.73
C PRO A 246 -12.97 13.41 5.41
N ALA A 247 -12.96 14.04 4.23
CA ALA A 247 -11.89 14.94 3.79
C ALA A 247 -12.44 16.07 2.92
N ARG A 248 -12.00 17.31 3.17
CA ARG A 248 -12.43 18.51 2.41
C ARG A 248 -13.94 18.71 2.34
N GLU A 249 -14.65 18.29 3.38
CA GLU A 249 -16.10 18.47 3.45
C GLU A 249 -16.48 19.76 4.15
N ALA A 250 -17.58 20.36 3.69
CA ALA A 250 -18.19 21.45 4.42
C ALA A 250 -18.71 20.95 5.77
N ALA A 251 -18.82 21.84 6.76
CA ALA A 251 -19.35 21.51 8.08
C ALA A 251 -20.75 20.88 8.02
N ASP A 252 -21.54 21.26 7.00
CA ASP A 252 -22.81 20.63 6.65
C ASP A 252 -22.56 19.38 5.80
N LEU A 253 -22.21 18.28 6.48
CA LEU A 253 -22.27 16.96 5.88
C LEU A 253 -23.73 16.72 5.44
N PRO A 254 -23.98 16.11 4.26
CA PRO A 254 -25.30 15.54 4.00
C PRO A 254 -25.63 14.66 5.22
N ALA A 255 -26.89 14.61 5.63
CA ALA A 255 -27.33 13.91 6.84
C ALA A 255 -27.07 12.39 6.71
N LEU A 256 -25.81 11.99 6.82
CA LEU A 256 -25.27 10.63 6.87
C LEU A 256 -25.51 10.08 8.28
N ASN A 257 -26.70 10.34 8.80
CA ASN A 257 -27.19 9.80 10.06
C ASN A 257 -27.40 8.28 9.94
N SER A 258 -27.45 7.76 8.71
CA SER A 258 -27.44 6.34 8.38
C SER A 258 -26.11 5.65 8.69
N ILE A 259 -24.99 6.39 8.68
CA ILE A 259 -23.68 5.85 9.05
C ILE A 259 -23.37 6.25 10.48
N THR A 260 -23.10 5.25 11.33
CA THR A 260 -22.77 5.45 12.74
C THR A 260 -21.56 6.36 12.90
N LEU A 261 -21.72 7.51 13.56
CA LEU A 261 -20.59 8.35 13.95
C LEU A 261 -19.80 7.63 15.03
N LEU A 262 -18.55 7.29 14.73
CA LEU A 262 -17.65 6.68 15.67
C LEU A 262 -17.27 7.70 16.75
N PRO A 263 -17.38 7.33 18.05
CA PRO A 263 -16.97 8.21 19.14
C PRO A 263 -15.47 8.50 19.06
N GLU A 264 -15.03 9.63 19.61
CA GLU A 264 -13.60 10.01 19.63
C GLU A 264 -12.74 9.11 20.50
N SER A 265 -13.35 8.27 21.35
CA SER A 265 -12.64 7.19 22.04
C SER A 265 -12.01 6.25 21.00
N SER A 266 -10.74 5.91 21.19
CA SER A 266 -10.00 5.02 20.30
C SER A 266 -10.77 3.73 20.02
N PHE A 267 -11.34 3.68 18.82
CA PHE A 267 -12.02 2.51 18.28
C PHE A 267 -11.13 1.26 18.40
N LEU A 268 -9.82 1.43 18.30
CA LEU A 268 -8.88 0.33 18.47
C LEU A 268 -8.57 -0.05 19.93
N LYS A 269 -8.66 0.88 20.90
CA LYS A 269 -8.58 0.54 22.34
C LYS A 269 -9.85 -0.17 22.83
N THR A 270 -11.01 0.15 22.26
CA THR A 270 -12.30 -0.47 22.63
C THR A 270 -12.60 -1.75 21.85
N GLY A 271 -11.84 -2.00 20.77
CA GLY A 271 -12.07 -3.11 19.83
C GLY A 271 -13.10 -2.77 18.77
N VAL A 272 -13.01 -3.48 17.64
CA VAL A 272 -14.11 -3.54 16.66
C VAL A 272 -15.33 -4.14 17.37
N PRO A 273 -16.52 -3.51 17.32
CA PRO A 273 -17.71 -4.05 17.95
C PRO A 273 -17.90 -5.52 17.57
N GLN A 274 -18.08 -6.39 18.57
CA GLN A 274 -18.29 -7.84 18.41
C GLN A 274 -17.08 -8.68 17.96
N ALA A 275 -15.88 -8.12 17.85
CA ALA A 275 -14.66 -8.90 17.56
C ALA A 275 -14.00 -9.45 18.84
N ASP A 276 -13.43 -10.67 18.75
CA ASP A 276 -12.58 -11.20 19.81
C ASP A 276 -11.30 -10.35 19.92
N PRO A 277 -10.93 -9.84 21.13
CA PRO A 277 -9.68 -9.09 21.34
C PRO A 277 -8.41 -9.82 20.86
N LYS A 278 -8.45 -11.15 20.74
CA LYS A 278 -7.33 -11.98 20.27
C LYS A 278 -7.30 -12.15 18.75
N GLU A 279 -8.38 -11.83 18.04
CA GLU A 279 -8.46 -11.97 16.59
C GLU A 279 -7.76 -10.80 15.89
N ASP A 280 -7.07 -11.08 14.79
CA ASP A 280 -6.55 -10.06 13.89
C ASP A 280 -7.67 -9.60 12.95
N VAL A 281 -8.23 -8.43 13.24
CA VAL A 281 -9.39 -7.91 12.51
C VAL A 281 -8.92 -6.96 11.40
N PRO A 282 -9.13 -7.27 10.11
CA PRO A 282 -8.80 -6.37 9.02
C PRO A 282 -9.83 -5.23 8.97
N VAL A 283 -9.35 -4.00 9.24
CA VAL A 283 -10.16 -2.78 9.24
C VAL A 283 -9.82 -1.94 8.02
N LEU A 284 -10.82 -1.64 7.19
CA LEU A 284 -10.67 -0.77 6.02
C LEU A 284 -11.11 0.65 6.37
N LEU A 285 -10.17 1.58 6.31
CA LEU A 285 -10.46 3.01 6.41
C LEU A 285 -10.45 3.64 5.01
N VAL A 286 -11.62 4.08 4.53
CA VAL A 286 -11.77 4.77 3.23
C VAL A 286 -11.77 6.26 3.46
N LEU A 287 -10.84 6.98 2.82
CA LEU A 287 -10.74 8.43 2.95
C LEU A 287 -11.35 9.16 1.75
N GLY A 288 -11.70 10.43 1.94
CA GLY A 288 -12.05 11.32 0.83
C GLY A 288 -13.41 11.99 0.97
N PRO A 289 -13.71 12.96 0.08
CA PRO A 289 -14.98 13.66 0.07
C PRO A 289 -16.14 12.69 -0.21
N TRP A 290 -17.19 12.69 0.63
CA TRP A 290 -18.34 11.78 0.48
C TRP A 290 -18.95 11.79 -0.92
N ARG A 291 -19.20 12.98 -1.48
CA ARG A 291 -19.82 13.13 -2.80
C ARG A 291 -19.05 12.38 -3.89
N GLU A 292 -17.72 12.41 -3.83
CA GLU A 292 -16.85 11.82 -4.85
C GLU A 292 -16.71 10.32 -4.63
N LEU A 293 -16.59 9.88 -3.37
CA LEU A 293 -16.62 8.47 -2.98
C LEU A 293 -17.95 7.80 -3.38
N SER A 294 -19.08 8.40 -3.00
CA SER A 294 -20.42 7.91 -3.32
C SER A 294 -20.61 7.81 -4.83
N ALA A 295 -20.21 8.82 -5.59
CA ALA A 295 -20.33 8.77 -7.05
C ALA A 295 -19.43 7.68 -7.68
N ALA A 296 -18.24 7.43 -7.13
CA ALA A 296 -17.37 6.35 -7.59
C ALA A 296 -17.96 4.96 -7.30
N ILE A 297 -18.58 4.77 -6.13
CA ILE A 297 -19.30 3.55 -5.75
C ILE A 297 -20.47 3.31 -6.70
N LEU A 298 -21.34 4.31 -6.88
CA LEU A 298 -22.55 4.19 -7.70
C LEU A 298 -22.24 4.06 -9.20
N ALA A 299 -21.07 4.51 -9.65
CA ALA A 299 -20.63 4.30 -11.03
C ALA A 299 -20.10 2.88 -11.29
N ASP A 300 -19.70 2.14 -10.25
CA ASP A 300 -19.19 0.78 -10.34
C ASP A 300 -20.34 -0.25 -10.35
N GLN A 301 -21.07 -0.25 -11.46
CA GLN A 301 -22.21 -1.16 -11.69
C GLN A 301 -21.79 -2.63 -11.86
N GLU A 302 -20.51 -2.90 -12.13
CA GLU A 302 -20.01 -4.27 -12.22
C GLU A 302 -19.99 -4.93 -10.83
N ASN A 303 -19.54 -4.20 -9.82
CA ASN A 303 -19.42 -4.73 -8.45
C ASN A 303 -20.64 -4.39 -7.56
N PHE A 304 -21.37 -3.31 -7.84
CA PHE A 304 -22.47 -2.83 -7.01
C PHE A 304 -23.78 -2.64 -7.80
N ALA A 305 -24.10 -3.57 -8.69
CA ALA A 305 -25.34 -3.56 -9.46
C ALA A 305 -26.58 -3.44 -8.54
N GLY A 306 -27.42 -2.44 -8.79
CA GLY A 306 -28.65 -2.19 -8.02
C GLY A 306 -28.45 -1.49 -6.68
N LEU A 307 -27.25 -0.98 -6.40
CA LEU A 307 -26.99 -0.14 -5.23
C LEU A 307 -27.40 1.31 -5.53
N ASP A 308 -28.38 1.82 -4.79
CA ASP A 308 -28.87 3.21 -4.94
C ASP A 308 -28.13 4.21 -4.03
N GLN A 309 -27.49 3.72 -2.97
CA GLN A 309 -26.86 4.50 -1.91
C GLN A 309 -25.53 3.86 -1.48
N ALA A 310 -24.52 4.68 -1.20
CA ALA A 310 -23.18 4.20 -0.84
C ALA A 310 -23.04 3.89 0.65
N GLU A 311 -23.90 4.47 1.48
CA GLU A 311 -23.93 4.39 2.94
C GLU A 311 -23.89 2.96 3.48
N PRO A 312 -24.64 1.99 2.93
CA PRO A 312 -24.63 0.61 3.43
C PRO A 312 -23.28 -0.12 3.32
N LEU A 313 -22.31 0.42 2.58
CA LEU A 313 -20.96 -0.15 2.48
C LEU A 313 -20.06 0.22 3.68
N PHE A 314 -20.53 1.08 4.59
CA PHE A 314 -19.76 1.62 5.71
C PHE A 314 -20.43 1.31 7.04
N ASP A 315 -19.71 0.62 7.92
CA ASP A 315 -20.15 0.35 9.30
C ASP A 315 -20.11 1.61 10.18
N GLY A 316 -19.18 2.53 9.88
CA GLY A 316 -19.06 3.78 10.62
C GLY A 316 -18.38 4.92 9.87
N ARG A 317 -18.43 6.10 10.46
CA ARG A 317 -17.73 7.31 9.99
C ARG A 317 -16.96 7.99 11.11
N LEU A 318 -15.80 8.56 10.79
CA LEU A 318 -15.02 9.36 11.74
C LEU A 318 -15.46 10.83 11.75
N ALA A 319 -15.25 11.51 12.89
CA ALA A 319 -15.46 12.95 13.03
C ALA A 319 -14.36 13.80 12.34
N ASN A 320 -14.02 13.53 11.08
CA ASN A 320 -12.82 14.08 10.39
C ASN A 320 -13.07 15.24 9.42
N SER A 321 -14.23 15.90 9.50
CA SER A 321 -14.72 16.83 8.47
C SER A 321 -13.84 18.09 8.27
N GLN A 322 -13.07 18.49 9.28
CA GLN A 322 -12.24 19.70 9.25
C GLN A 322 -10.87 19.51 8.55
N ALA A 323 -10.57 18.32 8.00
CA ALA A 323 -9.30 18.09 7.33
C ALA A 323 -9.21 18.90 6.01
N PRO A 324 -8.20 19.81 5.86
CA PRO A 324 -8.11 20.71 4.70
C PRO A 324 -7.74 19.99 3.39
N SER A 325 -7.26 18.76 3.48
CA SER A 325 -6.87 17.93 2.35
C SER A 325 -6.96 16.45 2.68
N THR A 326 -7.02 15.60 1.64
CA THR A 326 -7.08 14.15 1.81
C THR A 326 -5.86 13.61 2.55
N GLU A 327 -4.65 14.09 2.28
CA GLU A 327 -3.46 13.63 2.99
C GLU A 327 -3.39 14.11 4.44
N ALA A 328 -4.02 15.25 4.78
CA ALA A 328 -4.20 15.66 6.17
C ALA A 328 -5.27 14.80 6.87
N SER A 329 -6.32 14.43 6.13
CA SER A 329 -7.37 13.51 6.59
C SER A 329 -6.77 12.15 6.98
N VAL A 330 -5.80 11.62 6.22
CA VAL A 330 -5.06 10.39 6.58
C VAL A 330 -4.48 10.48 7.98
N LEU A 331 -3.68 11.51 8.27
CA LEU A 331 -3.03 11.64 9.57
C LEU A 331 -4.05 11.79 10.71
N ASN A 332 -5.06 12.63 10.52
CA ASN A 332 -6.08 12.89 11.53
C ASN A 332 -6.95 11.66 11.81
N ALA A 333 -7.31 10.92 10.76
CA ALA A 333 -8.12 9.71 10.89
C ALA A 333 -7.37 8.63 11.68
N LEU A 334 -6.08 8.44 11.36
CA LEU A 334 -5.24 7.47 12.05
C LEU A 334 -4.98 7.84 13.51
N ALA A 335 -4.74 9.13 13.80
CA ALA A 335 -4.57 9.60 15.17
C ALA A 335 -5.79 9.30 16.06
N ARG A 336 -7.00 9.39 15.50
CA ARG A 336 -8.25 9.10 16.23
C ARG A 336 -8.48 7.61 16.44
N ILE A 337 -8.17 6.82 15.43
CA ILE A 337 -8.33 5.38 15.47
C ILE A 337 -7.32 4.76 16.47
N ASP A 338 -6.07 5.22 16.45
CA ASP A 338 -5.00 4.70 17.32
C ASP A 338 -5.15 5.14 18.78
N GLY A 339 -5.80 6.30 19.02
CA GLY A 339 -6.00 6.83 20.35
C GLY A 339 -4.68 7.20 21.00
N LEU A 340 -4.25 8.44 20.82
CA LEU A 340 -3.23 8.99 21.72
C LEU A 340 -3.78 9.03 23.16
#